data_AF-A0A5C8I2B8-F1
#
_entry.id   AF-A0A5C8I2B8-F1
#
_cell.length_a   1.000
_cell.length_b   1.000
_cell.length_c   1.000
_cell.angle_alpha   90.00
_cell.angle_beta   90.00
_cell.angle_gamma   90.00
#
_symmetry.space_group_name_H-M   'P 1'
#
loop_
_entity.id
_entity.type
_entity.pdbx_description
1 polymer ?
#
loop_
_entity_poly.entity_id
_entity_poly.type
_entity_poly.pdbx_seq_one_letter_code
_entity_poly.pdbx_strand_id
1 'polypeptide(L)'
;MTLTVAWLRNRSDVRELVMASDSRLSAGPERWDTSPKVLTFARTDMAMSFTGTTEFTYPAMLQLNRALETHPAMVERRFDVTQVAALFEDILNQMVAMASTTIGESLDDTLANTRYLLGGFSWKIGEFRIWEFAWDRGERLYRKNRRRFSGARSNRHTVWFLGDGALASRTRLQSLLSDGFSRPPTKGLDMEPLQVLEEAISDSSLPSVGGAPQVVKLYRHLNVEPFSVIWPRNGGQPTFAGRPLLEYEKAFSPPLSLENPDRHYRYLAGEIATDSGEESTGGSEARAVGEG
;
A
#
# COMPACT_ATOMS: atom_id res chain seq x y z
N MET A 1 -9.30 -6.62 -11.10
CA MET A 1 -8.10 -7.24 -10.50
C MET A 1 -7.01 -6.18 -10.37
N THR A 2 -5.99 -6.43 -9.55
CA THR A 2 -5.21 -5.41 -8.83
C THR A 2 -3.73 -5.78 -8.85
N LEU A 3 -2.83 -4.81 -8.72
CA LEU A 3 -1.43 -5.06 -8.37
C LEU A 3 -1.12 -4.39 -7.04
N THR A 4 -0.73 -5.20 -6.05
CA THR A 4 -0.26 -4.72 -4.75
C THR A 4 1.13 -5.25 -4.45
N VAL A 5 1.89 -4.48 -3.67
CA VAL A 5 3.25 -4.81 -3.26
C VAL A 5 3.47 -4.44 -1.79
N ALA A 6 4.19 -5.26 -1.05
CA ALA A 6 4.75 -4.87 0.24
C ALA A 6 6.22 -5.24 0.35
N TRP A 7 7.02 -4.38 0.96
CA TRP A 7 8.46 -4.60 1.08
C TRP A 7 9.04 -3.94 2.33
N LEU A 8 10.16 -4.50 2.80
CA LEU A 8 10.96 -3.80 3.81
C LEU A 8 11.85 -2.78 3.15
N ARG A 9 11.65 -1.54 3.55
CA ARG A 9 12.49 -0.42 3.19
C ARG A 9 13.52 -0.20 4.28
N ASN A 10 14.78 -0.11 3.86
CA ASN A 10 15.91 0.16 4.72
C ASN A 10 16.57 1.46 4.22
N ARG A 11 16.46 2.54 5.01
CA ARG A 11 17.07 3.81 4.68
C ARG A 11 17.81 4.37 5.87
N SER A 12 19.12 4.55 5.73
CA SER A 12 20.00 4.94 6.85
C SER A 12 19.77 4.04 8.07
N ASP A 13 19.35 4.60 9.20
CA ASP A 13 19.05 3.86 10.44
C ASP A 13 17.56 3.55 10.62
N VAL A 14 16.72 3.95 9.66
CA VAL A 14 15.28 3.72 9.70
C VAL A 14 14.93 2.49 8.89
N ARG A 15 14.16 1.61 9.52
CA ARG A 15 13.56 0.43 8.90
C ARG A 15 12.06 0.54 8.99
N GLU A 16 11.40 0.43 7.85
CA GLU A 16 9.95 0.51 7.73
C GLU A 16 9.42 -0.60 6.80
N LEU A 17 8.16 -0.97 7.01
CA LEU A 17 7.42 -1.80 6.06
C LEU A 17 6.57 -0.85 5.21
N VAL A 18 6.73 -0.92 3.89
CA VAL A 18 5.91 -0.15 2.96
C VAL A 18 4.95 -1.11 2.27
N MET A 19 3.70 -0.69 2.11
CA MET A 19 2.68 -1.37 1.35
C MET A 19 2.09 -0.39 0.34
N ALA A 20 1.94 -0.84 -0.90
CA ALA A 20 1.37 -0.03 -1.96
C ALA A 20 0.46 -0.84 -2.88
N SER A 21 -0.45 -0.15 -3.56
CA SER A 21 -1.34 -0.74 -4.55
C SER A 21 -1.75 0.28 -5.59
N ASP A 22 -2.10 -0.18 -6.78
CA ASP A 22 -2.86 0.63 -7.74
C ASP A 22 -4.28 0.94 -7.19
N SER A 23 -5.01 1.86 -7.82
CA SER A 23 -6.36 2.26 -7.40
C SER A 23 -7.46 1.94 -8.41
N ARG A 24 -7.16 1.26 -9.52
CA ARG A 24 -8.15 0.92 -10.54
C ARG A 24 -9.04 -0.23 -10.11
N LEU A 25 -10.34 0.02 -9.99
CA LEU A 25 -11.34 -1.02 -9.99
C LEU A 25 -11.91 -1.17 -11.39
N SER A 26 -11.98 -2.42 -11.89
CA SER A 26 -12.65 -2.75 -13.15
C SER A 26 -13.77 -3.72 -12.86
N ALA A 27 -15.00 -3.35 -13.21
CA ALA A 27 -16.20 -4.19 -13.07
C ALA A 27 -17.06 -4.02 -14.33
N GLY A 28 -17.25 -5.10 -15.09
CA GLY A 28 -17.93 -5.04 -16.38
C GLY A 28 -17.26 -4.04 -17.34
N PRO A 29 -18.01 -3.13 -17.99
CA PRO A 29 -17.45 -2.12 -18.89
C PRO A 29 -16.83 -0.92 -18.14
N GLU A 30 -17.03 -0.82 -16.82
CA GLU A 30 -16.64 0.34 -16.02
C GLU A 30 -15.23 0.19 -15.48
N ARG A 31 -14.51 1.33 -15.43
CA ARG A 31 -13.20 1.46 -14.79
C ARG A 31 -13.22 2.67 -13.88
N TRP A 32 -12.76 2.47 -12.65
CA TRP A 32 -12.72 3.49 -11.62
C TRP A 32 -11.34 3.57 -10.98
N ASP A 33 -10.59 4.62 -11.30
CA ASP A 33 -9.18 4.80 -10.93
C ASP A 33 -8.98 5.41 -9.52
N THR A 34 -9.94 5.26 -8.61
CA THR A 34 -9.87 5.84 -7.24
C THR A 34 -10.37 4.90 -6.15
N SER A 35 -10.31 3.59 -6.38
CA SER A 35 -10.80 2.57 -5.46
C SER A 35 -9.74 2.25 -4.38
N PRO A 36 -10.08 2.30 -3.07
CA PRO A 36 -9.10 2.10 -1.99
C PRO A 36 -8.74 0.62 -1.82
N LYS A 37 -7.49 0.24 -2.04
CA LYS A 37 -7.03 -1.17 -2.03
C LYS A 37 -6.01 -1.50 -0.96
N VAL A 38 -5.60 -0.50 -0.19
CA VAL A 38 -4.80 -0.65 1.03
C VAL A 38 -5.61 -0.08 2.18
N LEU A 39 -5.95 -0.92 3.15
CA LEU A 39 -6.68 -0.52 4.35
C LEU A 39 -5.78 -0.51 5.56
N THR A 40 -5.88 0.58 6.31
CA THR A 40 -5.45 0.66 7.70
C THR A 40 -6.59 0.18 8.61
N PHE A 41 -6.25 -0.28 9.81
CA PHE A 41 -7.22 -0.75 10.79
C PHE A 41 -7.36 0.26 11.95
N ALA A 42 -8.34 0.04 12.82
CA ALA A 42 -8.47 0.82 14.06
C ALA A 42 -7.22 0.76 14.95
N ARG A 43 -6.42 -0.31 14.84
CA ARG A 43 -5.07 -0.42 15.43
C ARG A 43 -4.00 0.04 14.43
N THR A 44 -2.97 0.71 14.93
CA THR A 44 -1.97 1.41 14.09
C THR A 44 -0.66 0.66 13.90
N ASP A 45 -0.59 -0.66 14.06
CA ASP A 45 0.63 -1.45 13.87
C ASP A 45 0.55 -2.47 12.72
N MET A 46 -0.51 -2.39 11.92
CA MET A 46 -0.74 -3.27 10.77
C MET A 46 -1.57 -2.59 9.66
N ALA A 47 -1.40 -3.07 8.44
CA ALA A 47 -2.16 -2.68 7.26
C ALA A 47 -2.36 -3.90 6.36
N MET A 48 -3.43 -3.89 5.56
CA MET A 48 -3.73 -4.97 4.63
C MET A 48 -4.04 -4.43 3.25
N SER A 49 -3.51 -5.09 2.24
CA SER A 49 -3.92 -4.93 0.85
C SER A 49 -4.45 -6.23 0.28
N PHE A 50 -5.04 -6.18 -0.90
CA PHE A 50 -5.64 -7.35 -1.52
C PHE A 50 -5.53 -7.36 -3.04
N THR A 51 -5.77 -8.53 -3.61
CA THR A 51 -6.12 -8.72 -5.01
C THR A 51 -7.28 -9.71 -5.09
N GLY A 52 -8.10 -9.60 -6.13
CA GLY A 52 -9.22 -10.50 -6.35
C GLY A 52 -10.44 -9.78 -6.90
N THR A 53 -11.58 -10.43 -6.77
CA THR A 53 -12.88 -9.86 -7.11
C THR A 53 -13.40 -9.02 -5.95
N THR A 54 -14.05 -7.91 -6.23
CA THR A 54 -14.45 -6.96 -5.19
C THR A 54 -15.62 -7.44 -4.35
N GLU A 55 -16.45 -8.30 -4.91
CA GLU A 55 -17.69 -8.83 -4.36
C GLU A 55 -17.45 -9.58 -3.05
N PHE A 56 -16.36 -10.34 -2.97
CA PHE A 56 -15.95 -10.99 -1.73
C PHE A 56 -14.92 -10.16 -0.95
N THR A 57 -13.95 -9.59 -1.65
CA THR A 57 -12.74 -9.05 -1.01
C THR A 57 -13.01 -7.82 -0.15
N TYR A 58 -13.83 -6.87 -0.63
CA TYR A 58 -14.16 -5.67 0.14
C TYR A 58 -14.98 -5.98 1.39
N PRO A 59 -16.11 -6.72 1.29
CA PRO A 59 -16.87 -7.10 2.49
C PRO A 59 -15.99 -7.85 3.51
N ALA A 60 -15.12 -8.75 3.05
CA ALA A 60 -14.17 -9.44 3.92
C ALA A 60 -13.27 -8.48 4.69
N MET A 61 -12.62 -7.52 4.02
CA MET A 61 -11.76 -6.57 4.70
C MET A 61 -12.50 -5.65 5.67
N LEU A 62 -13.70 -5.21 5.31
CA LEU A 62 -14.54 -4.39 6.20
C LEU A 62 -14.91 -5.20 7.46
N GLN A 63 -15.29 -6.46 7.30
CA GLN A 63 -15.62 -7.34 8.42
C GLN A 63 -14.41 -7.61 9.32
N LEU A 64 -13.21 -7.77 8.75
CA LEU A 64 -11.96 -7.88 9.51
C LEU A 64 -11.71 -6.62 10.35
N ASN A 65 -11.93 -5.42 9.79
CA ASN A 65 -11.79 -4.18 10.54
C ASN A 65 -12.84 -4.06 11.66
N ARG A 66 -14.11 -4.38 11.36
CA ARG A 66 -15.17 -4.40 12.38
C ARG A 66 -14.87 -5.39 13.49
N ALA A 67 -14.33 -6.57 13.18
CA ALA A 67 -13.99 -7.57 14.18
C ALA A 67 -12.94 -7.07 15.18
N LEU A 68 -11.95 -6.28 14.74
CA LEU A 68 -10.97 -5.66 15.64
C LEU A 68 -11.63 -4.64 16.58
N GLU A 69 -12.58 -3.86 16.07
CA GLU A 69 -13.29 -2.84 16.84
C GLU A 69 -14.22 -3.43 17.91
N THR A 70 -14.61 -4.72 17.80
CA THR A 70 -15.47 -5.37 18.80
C THR A 70 -14.82 -5.49 20.18
N HIS A 71 -13.48 -5.46 20.27
CA HIS A 71 -12.77 -5.63 21.53
C HIS A 71 -11.67 -4.58 21.71
N PRO A 72 -11.75 -3.70 22.73
CA PRO A 72 -10.74 -2.67 22.99
C PRO A 72 -9.29 -3.20 23.07
N ALA A 73 -9.08 -4.41 23.61
CA ALA A 73 -7.77 -5.05 23.69
C ALA A 73 -7.11 -5.30 22.32
N MET A 74 -7.90 -5.51 21.26
CA MET A 74 -7.41 -5.66 19.89
C MET A 74 -6.95 -4.31 19.32
N VAL A 75 -7.71 -3.24 19.58
CA VAL A 75 -7.40 -1.87 19.16
C VAL A 75 -6.17 -1.33 19.89
N GLU A 76 -6.11 -1.53 21.21
CA GLU A 76 -5.01 -1.13 22.10
C GLU A 76 -3.73 -1.97 21.93
N ARG A 77 -3.72 -2.91 20.97
CA ARG A 77 -2.56 -3.75 20.63
C ARG A 77 -2.09 -4.67 21.78
N ARG A 78 -2.98 -5.01 22.73
CA ARG A 78 -2.68 -6.00 23.79
C ARG A 78 -2.40 -7.40 23.22
N PHE A 79 -2.96 -7.69 22.06
CA PHE A 79 -2.62 -8.85 21.25
C PHE A 79 -1.60 -8.46 20.18
N ASP A 80 -0.53 -9.25 20.05
CA ASP A 80 0.48 -9.08 19.02
C ASP A 80 -0.12 -9.33 17.63
N VAL A 81 0.39 -8.65 16.61
CA VAL A 81 -0.09 -8.79 15.23
C VAL A 81 -0.04 -10.23 14.72
N THR A 82 0.85 -11.09 15.24
CA THR A 82 0.89 -12.52 14.89
C THR A 82 -0.38 -13.27 15.31
N GLN A 83 -0.94 -12.89 16.46
CA GLN A 83 -2.19 -13.44 17.00
C GLN A 83 -3.39 -12.88 16.21
N VAL A 84 -3.38 -11.57 15.92
CA VAL A 84 -4.42 -10.96 15.08
C VAL A 84 -4.44 -11.57 13.69
N ALA A 85 -3.28 -11.84 13.10
CA ALA A 85 -3.23 -12.51 11.81
C ALA A 85 -3.85 -13.92 11.87
N ALA A 86 -3.78 -14.63 13.01
CA ALA A 86 -4.47 -15.92 13.17
C ALA A 86 -5.98 -15.72 13.24
N LEU A 87 -6.44 -14.76 14.04
CA LEU A 87 -7.85 -14.38 14.10
C LEU A 87 -8.40 -13.98 12.71
N PHE A 88 -7.62 -13.29 11.89
CA PHE A 88 -8.03 -12.93 10.52
C PHE A 88 -8.24 -14.16 9.64
N GLU A 89 -7.42 -15.21 9.79
CA GLU A 89 -7.61 -16.48 9.09
C GLU A 89 -8.93 -17.13 9.50
N ASP A 90 -9.24 -17.14 10.80
CA ASP A 90 -10.48 -17.70 11.34
C ASP A 90 -11.72 -16.92 10.83
N ILE A 91 -11.67 -15.58 10.85
CA ILE A 91 -12.77 -14.73 10.38
C ILE A 91 -12.99 -14.91 8.88
N LEU A 92 -11.92 -14.91 8.07
CA LEU A 92 -12.05 -15.15 6.62
C LEU A 92 -12.74 -16.48 6.35
N ASN A 93 -12.36 -17.54 7.05
CA ASN A 93 -12.98 -18.86 6.90
C ASN A 93 -14.43 -18.89 7.41
N GLN A 94 -14.73 -18.18 8.50
CA GLN A 94 -16.10 -18.00 8.97
C GLN A 94 -16.97 -17.31 7.90
N MET A 95 -16.46 -16.26 7.26
CA MET A 95 -17.17 -15.56 6.19
C MET A 95 -17.40 -16.44 4.98
N VAL A 96 -16.41 -17.24 4.57
CA VAL A 96 -16.58 -18.21 3.49
C VAL A 96 -17.67 -19.23 3.83
N ALA A 97 -17.71 -19.74 5.06
CA ALA A 97 -18.74 -20.69 5.49
C ALA A 97 -20.17 -20.10 5.46
N MET A 98 -20.29 -18.78 5.56
CA MET A 98 -21.58 -18.05 5.47
C MET A 98 -21.90 -17.57 4.05
N ALA A 99 -20.95 -17.63 3.12
CA ALA A 99 -21.14 -17.16 1.76
C ALA A 99 -21.92 -18.20 0.92
N SER A 100 -22.91 -17.72 0.17
CA SER A 100 -23.65 -18.49 -0.81
C SER A 100 -23.59 -17.79 -2.16
N THR A 101 -23.42 -18.54 -3.26
CA THR A 101 -23.49 -17.97 -4.61
C THR A 101 -24.87 -18.13 -5.21
N THR A 102 -25.29 -17.12 -5.99
CA THR A 102 -26.38 -17.24 -6.95
C THR A 102 -25.90 -17.96 -8.22
N ILE A 103 -26.84 -18.52 -8.98
CA ILE A 103 -26.60 -19.43 -10.11
C ILE A 103 -25.55 -18.89 -11.09
N GLY A 104 -24.55 -19.72 -11.42
CA GLY A 104 -23.62 -19.50 -12.54
C GLY A 104 -22.18 -19.17 -12.14
N GLU A 105 -21.93 -18.73 -10.91
CA GLU A 105 -20.58 -18.39 -10.43
C GLU A 105 -20.03 -19.42 -9.44
N SER A 106 -18.80 -19.86 -9.72
CA SER A 106 -18.05 -20.72 -8.81
C SER A 106 -17.44 -19.87 -7.70
N LEU A 107 -17.97 -20.02 -6.48
CA LEU A 107 -17.38 -19.44 -5.28
C LEU A 107 -15.91 -19.82 -5.16
N ASP A 108 -15.57 -21.08 -5.47
CA ASP A 108 -14.22 -21.60 -5.38
C ASP A 108 -13.23 -20.85 -6.29
N ASP A 109 -13.65 -20.50 -7.50
CA ASP A 109 -12.80 -19.75 -8.42
C ASP A 109 -12.65 -18.28 -7.99
N THR A 110 -13.72 -17.68 -7.45
CA THR A 110 -13.66 -16.36 -6.83
C THR A 110 -12.66 -16.33 -5.67
N LEU A 111 -12.73 -17.31 -4.77
CA LEU A 111 -11.84 -17.41 -3.62
C LEU A 111 -10.41 -17.73 -4.04
N ALA A 112 -10.21 -18.61 -5.03
CA ALA A 112 -8.88 -18.93 -5.57
C ALA A 112 -8.15 -17.72 -6.16
N ASN A 113 -8.90 -16.78 -6.75
CA ASN A 113 -8.36 -15.53 -7.30
C ASN A 113 -8.23 -14.41 -6.25
N THR A 114 -8.76 -14.63 -5.05
CA THR A 114 -8.73 -13.65 -3.97
C THR A 114 -7.58 -13.94 -3.01
N ARG A 115 -6.72 -12.94 -2.81
CA ARG A 115 -5.56 -13.03 -1.93
C ARG A 115 -5.39 -11.73 -1.17
N TYR A 116 -4.92 -11.84 0.07
CA TYR A 116 -4.64 -10.70 0.94
C TYR A 116 -3.18 -10.67 1.31
N LEU A 117 -2.62 -9.48 1.42
CA LEU A 117 -1.29 -9.25 1.96
C LEU A 117 -1.43 -8.42 3.23
N LEU A 118 -1.12 -9.02 4.37
CA LEU A 118 -1.11 -8.35 5.66
C LEU A 118 0.32 -8.02 6.06
N GLY A 119 0.58 -6.76 6.37
CA GLY A 119 1.83 -6.29 6.93
C GLY A 119 1.63 -5.77 8.34
N GLY A 120 2.60 -5.98 9.23
CA GLY A 120 2.57 -5.36 10.56
C GLY A 120 3.87 -5.50 11.34
N PHE A 121 4.00 -4.75 12.42
CA PHE A 121 5.14 -4.84 13.34
C PHE A 121 4.78 -5.68 14.56
N SER A 122 5.49 -6.77 14.78
CA SER A 122 5.34 -7.60 15.98
C SER A 122 6.15 -6.99 17.11
N TRP A 123 5.48 -6.36 18.08
CA TRP A 123 6.12 -5.86 19.29
C TRP A 123 6.68 -7.00 20.15
N LYS A 124 6.10 -8.20 20.08
CA LYS A 124 6.58 -9.37 20.82
C LYS A 124 7.92 -9.87 20.28
N ILE A 125 8.13 -9.78 18.97
CA ILE A 125 9.35 -10.29 18.31
C ILE A 125 10.33 -9.15 17.95
N GLY A 126 9.87 -7.90 17.94
CA GLY A 126 10.66 -6.73 17.56
C GLY A 126 10.92 -6.62 16.04
N GLU A 127 10.09 -7.24 15.22
CA GLU A 127 10.30 -7.33 13.76
C GLU A 127 9.01 -7.07 12.97
N PHE A 128 9.17 -6.53 11.77
CA PHE A 128 8.09 -6.53 10.77
C PHE A 128 7.77 -7.96 10.32
N ARG A 129 6.50 -8.20 10.00
CA ARG A 129 5.97 -9.47 9.52
C ARG A 129 5.03 -9.21 8.36
N ILE A 130 5.10 -10.08 7.35
CA ILE A 130 4.17 -10.10 6.23
C ILE A 130 3.54 -11.48 6.16
N TRP A 131 2.23 -11.52 6.04
CA TRP A 131 1.46 -12.73 5.79
C TRP A 131 0.68 -12.58 4.51
N GLU A 132 0.59 -13.67 3.78
CA GLU A 132 -0.36 -13.79 2.69
C GLU A 132 -1.48 -14.72 3.11
N PHE A 133 -2.72 -14.32 2.86
CA PHE A 133 -3.88 -15.19 2.98
C PHE A 133 -4.29 -15.60 1.57
N ALA A 134 -4.32 -16.91 1.31
CA ALA A 134 -4.68 -17.47 0.01
C ALA A 134 -5.59 -18.68 0.20
N TRP A 135 -6.52 -18.87 -0.73
CA TRP A 135 -7.45 -20.00 -0.73
C TRP A 135 -6.72 -21.31 -1.06
N ASP A 136 -6.88 -22.30 -0.18
CA ASP A 136 -6.49 -23.68 -0.45
C ASP A 136 -7.71 -24.44 -0.98
N ARG A 137 -7.65 -24.87 -2.25
CA ARG A 137 -8.75 -25.61 -2.90
C ARG A 137 -8.95 -27.02 -2.32
N GLY A 138 -7.88 -27.64 -1.81
CA GLY A 138 -7.94 -29.00 -1.26
C GLY A 138 -8.63 -29.01 0.10
N GLU A 139 -8.26 -28.06 0.97
CA GLU A 139 -8.84 -27.95 2.30
C GLU A 139 -10.11 -27.09 2.34
N ARG A 140 -10.36 -26.32 1.26
CA ARG A 140 -11.46 -25.35 1.16
C ARG A 140 -11.45 -24.34 2.30
N LEU A 141 -10.26 -23.82 2.57
CA LEU A 141 -10.00 -22.81 3.61
C LEU A 141 -8.99 -21.79 3.10
N TYR A 142 -9.15 -20.54 3.51
CA TYR A 142 -8.05 -19.59 3.50
C TYR A 142 -6.97 -20.04 4.46
N ARG A 143 -5.74 -20.05 3.95
CA ARG A 143 -4.54 -20.33 4.72
C ARG A 143 -3.64 -19.11 4.82
N LYS A 144 -3.25 -18.80 6.05
CA LYS A 144 -2.25 -17.77 6.32
C LYS A 144 -0.85 -18.34 6.15
N ASN A 145 -0.18 -17.85 5.12
CA ASN A 145 1.20 -18.18 4.82
C ASN A 145 2.11 -17.03 5.27
N ARG A 146 2.91 -17.27 6.33
CA ARG A 146 3.94 -16.31 6.73
C ARG A 146 4.97 -16.20 5.60
N ARG A 147 5.10 -15.01 5.03
CA ARG A 147 6.12 -14.73 4.04
C ARG A 147 7.43 -14.47 4.77
N ARG A 148 8.44 -15.30 4.47
CA ARG A 148 9.74 -15.21 5.16
C ARG A 148 10.55 -14.06 4.58
N PHE A 149 11.05 -13.21 5.45
CA PHE A 149 12.22 -12.38 5.16
C PHE A 149 13.37 -13.34 4.96
N SER A 150 13.96 -13.39 3.77
CA SER A 150 15.24 -14.09 3.62
C SER A 150 16.24 -13.40 4.55
N GLY A 151 16.71 -14.16 5.54
CA GLY A 151 17.74 -13.70 6.46
C GLY A 151 19.03 -13.36 5.73
N ALA A 152 19.89 -12.61 6.43
CA ALA A 152 21.16 -11.98 6.03
C ALA A 152 22.19 -12.80 5.22
N ARG A 153 21.89 -14.05 4.83
CA ARG A 153 22.76 -14.92 4.01
C ARG A 153 22.39 -15.02 2.53
N SER A 154 21.20 -14.57 2.13
CA SER A 154 20.90 -14.38 0.70
C SER A 154 20.61 -12.92 0.48
N ASN A 155 21.28 -12.30 -0.49
CA ASN A 155 21.04 -10.95 -1.02
C ASN A 155 19.62 -10.77 -1.65
N ARG A 156 18.61 -11.44 -1.10
CA ARG A 156 17.23 -11.41 -1.55
C ARG A 156 16.50 -10.39 -0.69
N HIS A 157 16.18 -9.30 -1.36
CA HIS A 157 15.31 -8.25 -0.88
C HIS A 157 13.95 -8.82 -0.43
N THR A 158 13.39 -8.32 0.68
CA THR A 158 12.05 -8.74 1.08
C THR A 158 11.01 -7.83 0.44
N VAL A 159 10.42 -8.32 -0.65
CA VAL A 159 9.39 -7.65 -1.45
C VAL A 159 8.43 -8.69 -1.98
N TRP A 160 7.12 -8.46 -1.85
CA TRP A 160 6.08 -9.34 -2.37
C TRP A 160 5.08 -8.58 -3.20
N PHE A 161 5.14 -8.78 -4.51
CA PHE A 161 4.08 -8.42 -5.45
C PHE A 161 2.99 -9.50 -5.46
N LEU A 162 1.74 -9.07 -5.54
CA LEU A 162 0.55 -9.89 -5.55
C LEU A 162 -0.45 -9.32 -6.58
N GLY A 163 -1.11 -10.20 -7.33
CA GLY A 163 -2.12 -9.83 -8.32
C GLY A 163 -1.58 -9.72 -9.74
N ASP A 164 -2.24 -8.92 -10.56
CA ASP A 164 -2.02 -8.85 -12.01
C ASP A 164 -0.68 -8.18 -12.32
N GLY A 165 0.12 -8.80 -13.18
CA GLY A 165 1.47 -8.30 -13.47
C GLY A 165 2.51 -8.61 -12.38
N ALA A 166 2.16 -9.27 -11.28
CA ALA A 166 3.09 -9.53 -10.18
C ALA A 166 4.38 -10.28 -10.61
N LEU A 167 4.30 -11.20 -11.57
CA LEU A 167 5.47 -11.88 -12.12
C LEU A 167 6.35 -10.91 -12.94
N ALA A 168 5.73 -10.15 -13.84
CA ALA A 168 6.42 -9.15 -14.65
C ALA A 168 7.09 -8.08 -13.78
N SER A 169 6.40 -7.56 -12.76
CA SER A 169 6.92 -6.62 -11.78
C SER A 169 8.11 -7.19 -10.99
N ARG A 170 8.07 -8.46 -10.59
CA ARG A 170 9.22 -9.11 -9.93
C ARG A 170 10.44 -9.18 -10.84
N THR A 171 10.25 -9.58 -12.10
CA THR A 171 11.32 -9.61 -13.10
C THR A 171 11.87 -8.21 -13.33
N ARG A 172 11.00 -7.22 -13.49
CA ARG A 172 11.37 -5.82 -13.68
C ARG A 172 12.17 -5.26 -12.50
N LEU A 173 11.76 -5.56 -11.26
CA LEU A 173 12.52 -5.18 -10.08
C LEU A 173 13.91 -5.84 -10.07
N GLN A 174 14.02 -7.11 -10.45
CA GLN A 174 15.33 -7.78 -10.54
C GLN A 174 16.23 -7.11 -11.57
N SER A 175 15.70 -6.73 -12.73
CA SER A 175 16.44 -5.96 -13.74
C SER A 175 16.88 -4.59 -13.19
N LEU A 176 15.98 -3.81 -12.59
CA LEU A 176 16.32 -2.51 -11.97
C LEU A 176 17.47 -2.62 -10.96
N LEU A 177 17.44 -3.65 -10.12
CA LEU A 177 18.47 -3.87 -9.09
C LEU A 177 19.78 -4.41 -9.67
N SER A 178 19.76 -5.03 -10.86
CA SER A 178 20.94 -5.58 -11.54
C SER A 178 21.60 -4.53 -12.45
N ASP A 179 20.80 -3.74 -13.15
CA ASP A 179 21.25 -2.72 -14.11
C ASP A 179 21.85 -1.49 -13.39
N GLY A 180 21.39 -1.19 -12.17
CA GLY A 180 21.89 -0.08 -11.36
C GLY A 180 23.13 -0.39 -10.51
N PHE A 181 23.54 -1.67 -10.40
CA PHE A 181 24.56 -2.09 -9.45
C PHE A 181 25.31 -3.36 -9.89
N SER A 182 26.64 -3.32 -9.95
CA SER A 182 27.47 -4.54 -10.10
C SER A 182 27.40 -5.49 -8.88
N ARG A 183 26.68 -5.12 -7.81
CA ARG A 183 26.42 -5.91 -6.60
C ARG A 183 25.07 -5.50 -5.99
N PRO A 184 24.19 -6.44 -5.59
CA PRO A 184 22.90 -6.10 -5.00
C PRO A 184 23.06 -5.10 -3.86
N PRO A 185 22.16 -4.11 -3.70
CA PRO A 185 22.33 -3.07 -2.70
C PRO A 185 22.50 -3.70 -1.32
N THR A 186 23.71 -3.58 -0.77
CA THR A 186 24.11 -4.17 0.52
C THR A 186 23.27 -3.64 1.69
N LYS A 187 22.51 -2.55 1.46
CA LYS A 187 21.67 -1.87 2.45
C LYS A 187 20.18 -2.28 2.42
N GLY A 188 19.71 -3.05 1.43
CA GLY A 188 18.28 -3.42 1.29
C GLY A 188 17.56 -2.65 0.19
N LEU A 189 16.22 -2.67 0.18
CA LEU A 189 15.40 -1.90 -0.77
C LEU A 189 15.10 -0.51 -0.22
N ASP A 190 14.95 0.46 -1.13
CA ASP A 190 14.38 1.77 -0.86
C ASP A 190 12.97 1.86 -1.48
N MET A 191 12.77 2.68 -2.52
CA MET A 191 11.48 2.90 -3.16
C MET A 191 11.37 2.25 -4.56
N GLU A 192 12.34 1.43 -4.95
CA GLU A 192 12.35 0.74 -6.25
C GLU A 192 11.07 -0.09 -6.49
N PRO A 193 10.49 -0.80 -5.49
CA PRO A 193 9.22 -1.49 -5.69
C PRO A 193 8.04 -0.56 -6.03
N LEU A 194 8.04 0.68 -5.52
CA LEU A 194 7.02 1.67 -5.87
C LEU A 194 7.21 2.17 -7.30
N GLN A 195 8.46 2.36 -7.74
CA GLN A 195 8.76 2.68 -9.14
C GLN A 195 8.25 1.57 -10.08
N VAL A 196 8.46 0.31 -9.73
CA VAL A 196 7.94 -0.82 -10.53
C VAL A 196 6.41 -0.84 -10.56
N LEU A 197 5.74 -0.50 -9.45
CA LEU A 197 4.29 -0.38 -9.42
C LEU A 197 3.81 0.77 -10.33
N GLU A 198 4.48 1.91 -10.33
CA GLU A 198 4.18 3.04 -11.21
C GLU A 198 4.32 2.66 -12.69
N GLU A 199 5.41 1.96 -13.05
CA GLU A 199 5.61 1.46 -14.41
C GLU A 199 4.46 0.53 -14.82
N ALA A 200 4.04 -0.38 -13.93
CA ALA A 200 2.91 -1.27 -14.18
C ALA A 200 1.56 -0.55 -14.29
N ILE A 201 1.34 0.52 -13.51
CA ILE A 201 0.16 1.40 -13.61
C ILE A 201 0.10 2.11 -14.96
N SER A 202 1.26 2.45 -15.52
CA SER A 202 1.37 3.13 -16.81
C SER A 202 1.39 2.16 -18.00
N ASP A 203 1.46 0.86 -17.76
CA ASP A 203 1.52 -0.17 -18.79
C ASP A 203 0.12 -0.48 -19.34
N SER A 204 -0.13 -0.07 -20.58
CA SER A 204 -1.40 -0.33 -21.27
C SER A 204 -1.72 -1.83 -21.46
N SER A 205 -0.73 -2.72 -21.36
CA SER A 205 -0.93 -4.17 -21.43
C SER A 205 -1.53 -4.76 -20.14
N LEU A 206 -1.57 -3.99 -19.05
CA LEU A 206 -2.18 -4.34 -17.76
C LEU A 206 -3.47 -3.51 -17.53
N PRO A 207 -4.56 -3.75 -18.27
CA PRO A 207 -5.76 -2.90 -18.22
C PRO A 207 -6.45 -2.87 -16.85
N SER A 208 -6.24 -3.90 -16.02
CA SER A 208 -6.78 -4.03 -14.67
C SER A 208 -6.02 -3.21 -13.62
N VAL A 209 -4.78 -2.78 -13.92
CA VAL A 209 -3.93 -2.00 -13.02
C VAL A 209 -3.94 -0.54 -13.48
N GLY A 210 -4.13 0.41 -12.56
CA GLY A 210 -4.17 1.81 -12.94
C GLY A 210 -4.49 2.79 -11.80
N GLY A 211 -4.66 4.05 -12.17
CA GLY A 211 -4.98 5.13 -11.23
C GLY A 211 -3.81 5.55 -10.33
N ALA A 212 -4.09 6.44 -9.38
CA ALA A 212 -3.07 6.94 -8.47
C ALA A 212 -2.65 5.86 -7.45
N PRO A 213 -1.35 5.59 -7.28
CA PRO A 213 -0.90 4.59 -6.33
C PRO A 213 -1.21 5.00 -4.89
N GLN A 214 -1.58 4.01 -4.09
CA GLN A 214 -1.86 4.14 -2.67
C GLN A 214 -0.63 3.67 -1.92
N VAL A 215 -0.16 4.44 -0.93
CA VAL A 215 1.05 4.10 -0.17
C VAL A 215 0.75 4.19 1.32
N VAL A 216 1.10 3.14 2.05
CA VAL A 216 1.03 3.07 3.51
C VAL A 216 2.41 2.65 4.03
N LYS A 217 2.89 3.35 5.06
CA LYS A 217 4.13 2.99 5.75
C LYS A 217 3.83 2.55 7.17
N LEU A 218 4.55 1.54 7.63
CA LEU A 218 4.47 1.02 8.98
C LEU A 218 5.84 1.16 9.64
N TYR A 219 5.84 1.72 10.84
CA TYR A 219 7.05 2.03 11.58
C TYR A 219 7.22 1.13 12.82
N ARG A 220 8.47 1.00 13.27
CA ARG A 220 8.82 0.21 14.47
C ARG A 220 8.18 0.74 15.76
N HIS A 221 7.80 2.01 15.80
CA HIS A 221 7.12 2.64 16.93
C HIS A 221 5.59 2.42 16.89
N LEU A 222 5.12 1.35 16.22
CA LEU A 222 3.72 0.92 16.18
C LEU A 222 2.76 1.95 15.59
N ASN A 223 3.22 2.68 14.58
CA ASN A 223 2.39 3.57 13.78
C ASN A 223 2.30 3.08 12.33
N VAL A 224 1.11 3.28 11.77
CA VAL A 224 0.75 3.04 10.38
C VAL A 224 0.31 4.40 9.86
N GLU A 225 0.89 4.82 8.75
CA GLU A 225 0.62 6.12 8.17
C GLU A 225 0.25 5.93 6.69
N PRO A 226 -0.99 6.23 6.30
CA PRO A 226 -1.37 6.35 4.90
C PRO A 226 -0.86 7.69 4.35
N PHE A 227 -0.22 7.63 3.18
CA PHE A 227 0.33 8.79 2.52
C PHE A 227 -0.57 9.27 1.39
N SER A 228 -0.76 10.58 1.31
CA SER A 228 -1.17 11.19 0.05
C SER A 228 -0.04 11.06 -0.96
N VAL A 229 -0.37 10.87 -2.24
CA VAL A 229 0.60 10.75 -3.33
C VAL A 229 0.31 11.79 -4.40
N ILE A 230 1.34 12.50 -4.86
CA ILE A 230 1.23 13.41 -6.00
C ILE A 230 1.08 12.57 -7.27
N TRP A 231 -0.06 12.71 -7.97
CA TRP A 231 -0.36 11.92 -9.16
C TRP A 231 -1.13 12.74 -10.22
N PRO A 232 -0.79 12.61 -11.53
CA PRO A 232 0.36 11.87 -12.08
C PRO A 232 1.71 12.44 -11.65
N ARG A 233 2.79 11.68 -11.84
CA ARG A 233 4.15 12.04 -11.38
C ARG A 233 4.58 13.46 -11.80
N ASN A 234 4.20 13.87 -13.01
CA ASN A 234 4.56 15.17 -13.59
C ASN A 234 3.35 16.12 -13.53
N GLY A 235 3.40 17.12 -12.64
CA GLY A 235 2.36 18.17 -12.54
C GLY A 235 1.02 17.69 -11.97
N GLY A 236 1.02 16.56 -11.27
CA GLY A 236 -0.17 16.01 -10.63
C GLY A 236 -0.61 16.76 -9.38
N GLN A 237 -1.77 16.36 -8.88
CA GLN A 237 -2.33 16.85 -7.63
C GLN A 237 -2.24 15.80 -6.53
N PRO A 238 -2.31 16.19 -5.24
CA PRO A 238 -2.37 15.23 -4.16
C PRO A 238 -3.59 14.31 -4.27
N THR A 239 -3.35 13.02 -4.13
CA THR A 239 -4.38 11.98 -4.04
C THR A 239 -4.28 11.29 -2.69
N PHE A 240 -5.39 10.86 -2.11
CA PHE A 240 -5.42 10.05 -0.89
C PHE A 240 -6.23 8.78 -1.14
N ALA A 241 -5.64 7.63 -0.83
CA ALA A 241 -6.22 6.31 -1.13
C ALA A 241 -6.67 6.18 -2.61
N GLY A 242 -5.95 6.82 -3.53
CA GLY A 242 -6.21 6.80 -4.97
C GLY A 242 -7.15 7.90 -5.48
N ARG A 243 -7.86 8.60 -4.59
CA ARG A 243 -8.78 9.69 -4.96
C ARG A 243 -8.09 11.05 -4.92
N PRO A 244 -8.25 11.92 -5.93
CA PRO A 244 -7.83 13.32 -5.82
C PRO A 244 -8.44 14.02 -4.61
N LEU A 245 -7.61 14.76 -3.88
CA LEU A 245 -8.11 15.63 -2.81
C LEU A 245 -8.94 16.76 -3.41
N LEU A 246 -10.05 17.09 -2.76
CA LEU A 246 -10.80 18.31 -3.05
C LEU A 246 -9.99 19.52 -2.59
N GLU A 247 -10.29 20.70 -3.14
CA GLU A 247 -9.54 21.94 -2.88
C GLU A 247 -9.44 22.29 -1.38
N TYR A 248 -10.48 21.99 -0.61
CA TYR A 248 -10.52 22.24 0.83
C TYR A 248 -9.93 21.11 1.68
N GLU A 249 -9.64 19.95 1.09
CA GLU A 249 -9.05 18.81 1.80
C GLU A 249 -7.54 19.01 1.94
N LYS A 250 -7.05 18.88 3.18
CA LYS A 250 -5.62 18.94 3.47
C LYS A 250 -5.11 17.55 3.79
N ALA A 251 -3.99 17.18 3.17
CA ALA A 251 -3.26 15.98 3.57
C ALA A 251 -2.71 16.16 4.99
N PHE A 252 -2.80 15.11 5.81
CA PHE A 252 -2.25 15.13 7.18
C PHE A 252 -0.72 15.27 7.19
N SER A 253 -0.07 14.67 6.20
CA SER A 253 1.37 14.70 5.98
C SER A 253 1.65 15.24 4.57
N PRO A 254 2.84 15.83 4.32
CA PRO A 254 3.19 16.28 2.97
C PRO A 254 3.04 15.13 1.97
N PRO A 255 2.34 15.36 0.84
CA PRO A 255 2.17 14.35 -0.18
C PRO A 255 3.50 13.78 -0.66
N LEU A 256 3.55 12.46 -0.80
CA LEU A 256 4.67 11.73 -1.35
C LEU A 256 4.82 12.08 -2.83
N SER A 257 5.95 12.68 -3.20
CA SER A 257 6.36 12.81 -4.60
C SER A 257 7.01 11.50 -5.05
N LEU A 258 6.57 10.95 -6.17
CA LEU A 258 7.20 9.76 -6.76
C LEU A 258 8.58 10.07 -7.38
N GLU A 259 8.85 11.34 -7.70
CA GLU A 259 10.17 11.80 -8.13
C GLU A 259 11.16 11.89 -6.97
N ASN A 260 10.67 12.40 -5.83
CA ASN A 260 11.47 12.64 -4.64
C ASN A 260 10.76 12.05 -3.41
N PRO A 261 10.68 10.71 -3.28
CA PRO A 261 9.94 10.05 -2.21
C PRO A 261 10.53 10.30 -0.82
N ASP A 262 11.70 10.91 -0.77
CA ASP A 262 12.43 11.26 0.45
C ASP A 262 12.19 12.67 0.95
N ARG A 263 11.53 13.51 0.14
CA ARG A 263 11.16 14.87 0.54
C ARG A 263 10.39 14.87 1.85
N HIS A 264 9.57 13.84 2.08
CA HIS A 264 8.84 13.67 3.32
C HIS A 264 9.75 13.55 4.56
N TYR A 265 10.87 12.82 4.48
CA TYR A 265 11.78 12.69 5.61
C TYR A 265 12.51 14.00 5.92
N ARG A 266 12.90 14.73 4.88
CA ARG A 266 13.52 16.06 5.04
C ARG A 266 12.55 17.04 5.67
N TYR A 267 11.27 16.97 5.32
CA TYR A 267 10.21 17.72 5.99
C TYR A 267 10.10 17.36 7.48
N LEU A 268 10.03 16.06 7.82
CA LEU A 268 9.96 15.63 9.23
C LEU A 268 11.20 16.05 10.03
N ALA A 269 12.36 16.12 9.38
CA ALA A 269 13.60 16.63 9.97
C ALA A 269 13.65 18.16 10.08
N GLY A 270 12.63 18.88 9.57
CA GLY A 270 12.60 20.35 9.53
C GLY A 270 13.56 20.97 8.51
N GLU A 271 14.13 20.17 7.61
CA GLU A 271 15.10 20.62 6.60
C GLU A 271 14.42 21.35 5.42
N ILE A 272 13.10 21.20 5.27
CA ILE A 272 12.31 21.83 4.21
C ILE A 272 10.97 22.27 4.79
N ALA A 273 10.54 23.50 4.49
CA ALA A 273 9.23 24.00 4.87
C ALA A 273 8.10 23.34 4.04
N THR A 274 6.88 23.32 4.60
CA THR A 274 5.67 23.18 3.77
C THR A 274 5.56 24.42 2.90
N ASP A 275 5.61 24.28 1.57
CA ASP A 275 5.13 25.33 0.68
C ASP A 275 3.60 25.44 0.88
N SER A 276 3.18 26.15 1.91
CA SER A 276 1.86 26.77 1.93
C SER A 276 1.98 27.96 0.98
N GLY A 277 1.34 27.87 -0.17
CA GLY A 277 1.28 28.95 -1.14
C GLY A 277 0.78 30.24 -0.49
N GLU A 278 1.71 31.15 -0.22
CA GLU A 278 1.43 32.57 -0.27
C GLU A 278 1.80 33.01 -1.68
N GLU A 279 0.77 33.19 -2.50
CA GLU A 279 0.88 34.08 -3.65
C GLU A 279 1.43 35.42 -3.14
N SER A 280 2.66 35.73 -3.52
CA SER A 280 3.14 37.10 -3.47
C SER A 280 2.24 37.90 -4.41
N THR A 281 1.21 38.52 -3.85
CA THR A 281 0.51 39.63 -4.47
C THR A 281 1.49 40.80 -4.52
N GLY A 282 2.37 40.74 -5.53
CA GLY A 282 3.16 41.87 -5.99
C GLY A 282 2.21 42.89 -6.59
N GLY A 283 1.58 43.68 -5.72
CA GLY A 283 0.74 44.81 -6.07
C GLY A 283 1.52 45.77 -6.95
N SER A 284 1.07 45.84 -8.20
CA SER A 284 1.27 47.00 -9.06
C SER A 284 0.70 48.23 -8.36
N GLU A 285 1.58 49.14 -7.91
CA GLU A 285 1.25 50.55 -7.82
C GLU A 285 2.31 51.37 -8.56
N ALA A 286 1.95 51.73 -9.78
CA ALA A 286 2.53 52.85 -10.48
C ALA A 286 2.23 54.13 -9.69
N ARG A 287 3.28 54.81 -9.22
CA ARG A 287 3.23 56.25 -8.95
C ARG A 287 4.26 56.95 -9.82
N ALA A 288 3.75 57.53 -10.89
CA ALA A 288 4.39 58.64 -11.57
C ALA A 288 4.44 59.82 -10.57
N VAL A 289 5.64 60.29 -10.27
CA VAL A 289 5.89 61.62 -9.74
C VAL A 289 6.81 62.27 -10.77
N GLY A 290 6.29 63.28 -11.46
CA GLY A 290 7.05 64.08 -12.39
C GLY A 290 7.91 65.09 -11.65
N GLU A 291 9.13 65.27 -12.13
CA GLU A 291 9.94 66.48 -12.01
C GLU A 291 10.85 66.55 -13.25
N GLY A 292 10.86 67.70 -13.94
CA GLY A 292 11.74 68.00 -15.07
C GLY A 292 11.02 68.57 -16.27
#